data_AF-A0AAD9NU71-F1
#
_entry.id   AF-A0AAD9NU71-F1
#
_cell.length_a   1.000
_cell.length_b   1.000
_cell.length_c   1.000
_cell.angle_alpha   90.00
_cell.angle_beta   90.00
_cell.angle_gamma   90.00
#
_symmetry.space_group_name_H-M   'P 1'
#
loop_
_entity.id
_entity.type
_entity.pdbx_description
1 polymer ?
#
loop_
_entity_poly.entity_id
_entity_poly.type
_entity_poly.pdbx_seq_one_letter_code
_entity_poly.pdbx_strand_id
1 'polypeptide(L)'
;MIDKLQKLEVPAALVHWVFNFLSNRPQCVRVGDIKSPVVVCNTVASQSCVLSPFLYTLHTNDCWSVDPSTQFVRFLDDTSMLALLSDFASYQSHLSSVLRFSSWCSNNFLHLNISKTKEMCIDFRRNRTVINGEPVEQVDSFKYLGVMLDKQLSFTEHVTAVQKKSQQRLHVIRKLRAFYVDPLLLLCLYRSTIEPLLTYCSICYYPALSAKNRNRLLKISHVSAKIIDWFTYTKALRNNRPCNFEESSCCRY
;
A
#
# COMPACT_ATOMS: atom_id res chain seq x y z
N MET A 1 17.01 1.27 -18.99
CA MET A 1 17.07 2.49 -18.15
C MET A 1 17.62 3.68 -18.92
N ILE A 2 18.87 3.63 -19.40
CA ILE A 2 19.49 4.76 -20.13
C ILE A 2 18.65 5.20 -21.33
N ASP A 3 18.21 4.26 -22.16
CA ASP A 3 17.32 4.54 -23.30
C ASP A 3 16.01 5.21 -22.87
N LYS A 4 15.50 4.90 -21.68
CA LYS A 4 14.28 5.52 -21.14
C LYS A 4 14.54 6.96 -20.71
N LEU A 5 15.69 7.24 -20.09
CA LEU A 5 16.09 8.60 -19.74
C LEU A 5 16.30 9.47 -20.97
N GLN A 6 16.89 8.90 -22.04
CA GLN A 6 17.05 9.59 -23.32
C GLN A 6 15.71 9.91 -23.97
N LYS A 7 14.76 8.97 -23.95
CA LYS A 7 13.38 9.19 -24.44
C LYS A 7 12.60 10.25 -23.64
N LEU A 8 12.96 10.46 -22.38
CA LEU A 8 12.42 11.51 -21.52
C LEU A 8 13.16 12.84 -21.66
N GLU A 9 14.06 12.96 -22.64
CA GLU A 9 14.85 14.16 -22.92
C GLU A 9 15.66 14.67 -21.70
N VAL A 10 16.08 13.74 -20.83
CA VAL A 10 16.93 14.07 -19.70
C VAL A 10 18.30 14.54 -20.22
N PRO A 11 18.86 15.65 -19.69
CA PRO A 11 20.16 16.16 -20.13
C PRO A 11 21.25 15.09 -20.12
N ALA A 12 22.06 15.03 -21.18
CA ALA A 12 23.08 14.00 -21.36
C ALA A 12 24.06 13.90 -20.18
N ALA A 13 24.40 15.02 -19.55
CA ALA A 13 25.24 15.04 -18.34
C ALA A 13 24.62 14.24 -17.18
N LEU A 14 23.31 14.37 -16.96
CA LEU A 14 22.59 13.61 -15.93
C LEU A 14 22.46 12.13 -16.31
N VAL A 15 22.23 11.83 -17.59
CA VAL A 15 22.19 10.45 -18.09
C VAL A 15 23.52 9.73 -17.84
N HIS A 16 24.64 10.38 -18.17
CA HIS A 16 25.98 9.84 -17.88
C HIS A 16 26.24 9.70 -16.39
N TRP A 17 25.79 10.66 -15.58
CA TRP A 17 25.91 10.57 -14.13
C TRP A 17 25.13 9.37 -13.56
N VAL A 18 23.89 9.15 -14.01
CA VAL A 18 23.08 7.98 -13.61
C VAL A 18 23.72 6.68 -14.10
N PHE A 19 24.25 6.64 -15.33
CA PHE A 19 24.96 5.48 -15.84
C PHE A 19 26.17 5.12 -14.97
N ASN A 20 27.02 6.10 -14.66
CA ASN A 20 28.17 5.92 -13.76
C ASN A 20 27.72 5.56 -12.34
N PHE A 21 26.60 6.10 -11.89
CA PHE A 21 26.05 5.79 -10.57
C PHE A 21 25.60 4.32 -10.44
N LEU A 22 25.06 3.73 -11.51
CA LEU A 22 24.56 2.36 -11.53
C LEU A 22 25.59 1.30 -11.97
N SER A 23 26.72 1.73 -12.56
CA SER A 23 27.73 0.83 -13.13
C SER A 23 28.91 0.64 -12.20
N ASN A 24 29.49 -0.57 -12.23
CA ASN A 24 30.73 -0.95 -11.55
C ASN A 24 30.76 -0.55 -10.07
N ARG A 25 29.69 -0.84 -9.33
CA ARG A 25 29.57 -0.48 -7.91
C ARG A 25 30.12 -1.59 -7.02
N PRO A 26 31.32 -1.43 -6.41
CA PRO A 26 31.79 -2.38 -5.42
C PRO A 26 30.94 -2.29 -4.15
N GLN A 27 30.48 -3.43 -3.65
CA GLN A 27 29.69 -3.59 -2.45
C GLN A 27 30.30 -4.68 -1.56
N CYS A 28 30.26 -4.50 -0.24
CA CYS A 28 30.61 -5.52 0.74
C CYS A 28 29.70 -5.38 1.95
N VAL A 29 29.44 -6.47 2.66
CA VAL A 29 28.70 -6.49 3.92
C VAL A 29 29.69 -6.44 5.08
N ARG A 30 29.46 -5.57 6.07
CA ARG A 30 30.25 -5.51 7.31
C ARG A 30 29.37 -5.88 8.50
N VAL A 31 29.83 -6.83 9.33
CA VAL A 31 29.20 -7.19 10.60
C VAL A 31 30.27 -7.10 11.69
N GLY A 32 30.12 -6.11 12.59
CA GLY A 32 31.18 -5.75 13.53
C GLY A 32 32.45 -5.35 12.77
N ASP A 33 33.55 -6.06 13.00
CA ASP A 33 34.83 -5.81 12.31
C ASP A 33 35.10 -6.74 11.13
N ILE A 34 34.20 -7.68 10.84
CA ILE A 34 34.34 -8.62 9.73
C ILE A 34 33.70 -8.03 8.49
N LYS A 35 34.41 -8.03 7.36
CA LYS A 35 33.91 -7.65 6.04
C LYS A 35 33.83 -8.86 5.12
N SER A 36 32.77 -8.93 4.32
CA SER A 36 32.67 -9.89 3.22
C SER A 36 33.65 -9.52 2.09
N PRO A 37 33.93 -10.47 1.16
CA PRO A 37 34.52 -10.13 -0.13
C PRO A 37 33.72 -9.03 -0.85
N VAL A 38 34.42 -8.25 -1.67
CA VAL A 38 33.81 -7.21 -2.50
C VAL A 38 33.14 -7.85 -3.71
N VAL A 39 31.88 -7.51 -3.92
CA VAL A 39 31.10 -7.88 -5.11
C VAL A 39 30.83 -6.62 -5.91
N VAL A 40 31.10 -6.65 -7.22
CA VAL A 40 30.77 -5.54 -8.10
C VAL A 40 29.37 -5.76 -8.67
N CYS A 41 28.47 -4.84 -8.38
CA CYS A 41 27.08 -4.87 -8.84
C CYS A 41 26.87 -3.87 -9.98
N ASN A 42 26.22 -4.31 -11.04
CA ASN A 42 25.81 -3.50 -12.21
C ASN A 42 24.28 -3.36 -12.29
N THR A 43 23.61 -3.28 -11.14
CA THR A 43 22.15 -3.41 -11.03
C THR A 43 21.54 -2.24 -10.28
N VAL A 44 20.20 -2.20 -10.31
CA VAL A 44 19.36 -1.16 -9.69
C VAL A 44 19.86 -0.85 -8.29
N ALA A 45 19.99 0.45 -8.02
CA ALA A 45 20.59 1.04 -6.83
C ALA A 45 20.23 0.31 -5.51
N SER A 46 21.21 0.24 -4.60
CA SER A 46 21.08 -0.41 -3.29
C SER A 46 19.83 0.05 -2.55
N GLN A 47 19.12 -0.85 -1.84
CA GLN A 47 17.86 -0.57 -1.14
C GLN A 47 17.91 0.63 -0.15
N SER A 48 19.10 1.06 0.29
CA SER A 48 19.31 2.22 1.16
C SER A 48 19.59 3.53 0.43
N CYS A 49 19.66 3.55 -0.91
CA CYS A 49 19.98 4.76 -1.65
C CYS A 49 18.73 5.59 -1.93
N VAL A 50 18.79 6.88 -1.59
CA VAL A 50 17.74 7.90 -1.79
C VAL A 50 17.25 7.98 -3.23
N LEU A 51 18.12 7.71 -4.21
CA LEU A 51 17.79 7.82 -5.63
C LEU A 51 17.09 6.57 -6.19
N SER A 52 17.19 5.42 -5.51
CA SER A 52 16.65 4.14 -6.00
C SER A 52 15.14 4.18 -6.27
N PRO A 53 14.29 4.71 -5.36
CA PRO A 53 12.85 4.78 -5.62
C PRO A 53 12.51 5.63 -6.85
N PHE A 54 13.20 6.75 -7.03
CA PHE A 54 13.00 7.63 -8.18
C PHE A 54 13.41 6.94 -9.49
N LEU A 55 14.58 6.30 -9.52
CA LEU A 55 15.02 5.53 -10.66
C LEU A 55 14.05 4.38 -10.95
N TYR A 56 13.56 3.67 -9.94
CA TYR A 56 12.58 2.61 -10.16
C TYR A 56 11.28 3.13 -10.82
N THR A 57 10.77 4.28 -10.38
CA THR A 57 9.62 4.94 -11.00
C THR A 57 9.88 5.28 -12.47
N LEU A 58 11.05 5.83 -12.79
CA LEU A 58 11.43 6.12 -14.18
C LEU A 58 11.61 4.84 -15.01
N HIS A 59 12.20 3.81 -14.42
CA HIS A 59 12.39 2.51 -15.08
C HIS A 59 11.06 1.89 -15.48
N THR A 60 10.02 2.07 -14.68
CA THR A 60 8.72 1.46 -14.91
C THR A 60 7.72 2.41 -15.59
N ASN A 61 8.09 3.64 -15.93
CA ASN A 61 7.17 4.67 -16.39
C ASN A 61 6.34 4.27 -17.64
N ASP A 62 6.93 3.52 -18.55
CA ASP A 62 6.31 3.00 -19.78
C ASP A 62 5.49 1.72 -19.57
N CYS A 63 5.25 1.29 -18.33
CA CYS A 63 4.30 0.24 -17.99
C CYS A 63 2.88 0.79 -17.91
N TRP A 64 2.14 0.73 -19.01
CA TRP A 64 0.75 1.16 -19.09
C TRP A 64 -0.11 0.16 -19.88
N SER A 65 -1.42 0.19 -19.66
CA SER A 65 -2.37 -0.63 -20.43
C SER A 65 -2.58 -0.04 -21.81
N VAL A 66 -2.43 -0.88 -22.84
CA VAL A 66 -2.85 -0.53 -24.21
C VAL A 66 -4.38 -0.63 -24.35
N ASP A 67 -5.03 -1.42 -23.50
CA ASP A 67 -6.47 -1.66 -23.52
C ASP A 67 -7.19 -0.67 -22.59
N PRO A 68 -8.15 0.14 -23.11
CA PRO A 68 -8.95 1.06 -22.30
C PRO A 68 -9.77 0.39 -21.20
N SER A 69 -10.13 -0.90 -21.35
CA SER A 69 -10.91 -1.65 -20.37
C SER A 69 -10.07 -2.20 -19.21
N THR A 70 -8.74 -2.05 -19.30
CA THR A 70 -7.79 -2.50 -18.29
C THR A 70 -7.02 -1.32 -17.70
N GLN A 71 -7.06 -1.17 -16.39
CA GLN A 71 -6.37 -0.11 -15.64
C GLN A 71 -5.21 -0.70 -14.84
N PHE A 72 -4.07 0.00 -14.86
CA PHE A 72 -2.92 -0.31 -13.99
C PHE A 72 -2.91 0.65 -12.81
N VAL A 73 -2.86 0.09 -11.61
CA VAL A 73 -2.57 0.82 -10.37
C VAL A 73 -1.21 0.36 -9.88
N ARG A 74 -0.29 1.30 -9.68
CA ARG A 74 1.11 0.99 -9.36
C ARG A 74 1.54 1.76 -8.12
N PHE A 75 2.22 1.07 -7.22
CA PHE A 75 2.87 1.65 -6.07
C PHE A 75 4.22 0.95 -5.88
N LEU A 76 5.30 1.59 -6.35
CA LEU A 76 6.61 0.94 -6.44
C LEU A 76 6.50 -0.41 -7.18
N ASP A 77 6.93 -1.51 -6.57
CA ASP A 77 6.87 -2.86 -7.11
C ASP A 77 5.48 -3.50 -7.06
N ASP A 78 4.58 -3.02 -6.19
CA ASP A 78 3.20 -3.48 -6.17
C ASP A 78 2.44 -2.94 -7.39
N THR A 79 2.08 -3.84 -8.30
CA THR A 79 1.28 -3.53 -9.50
C THR A 79 -0.01 -4.33 -9.47
N SER A 80 -1.14 -3.64 -9.60
CA SER A 80 -2.47 -4.25 -9.75
C SER A 80 -3.05 -3.91 -11.11
N MET A 81 -3.60 -4.94 -11.76
CA MET A 81 -4.34 -4.81 -13.01
C MET A 81 -5.83 -4.99 -12.71
N LEU A 82 -6.63 -3.97 -13.02
CA LEU A 82 -8.08 -3.96 -12.84
C LEU A 82 -8.73 -4.01 -14.21
N ALA A 83 -9.69 -4.90 -14.43
CA ALA A 83 -10.42 -4.96 -15.69
C ALA A 83 -11.91 -5.18 -15.44
N LEU A 84 -12.74 -4.45 -16.20
CA LEU A 84 -14.18 -4.68 -16.23
C LEU A 84 -14.48 -5.71 -17.31
N LEU A 85 -14.95 -6.89 -16.90
CA LEU A 85 -15.17 -8.01 -17.80
C LEU A 85 -16.66 -8.15 -18.13
N SER A 86 -17.15 -7.42 -19.12
CA SER A 86 -18.57 -7.44 -19.49
C SER A 86 -18.97 -8.68 -20.32
N ASP A 87 -18.04 -9.26 -21.07
CA ASP A 87 -18.27 -10.32 -22.04
C ASP A 87 -17.02 -11.18 -22.26
N PHE A 88 -17.09 -12.13 -23.20
CA PHE A 88 -15.95 -12.97 -23.55
C PHE A 88 -14.81 -12.19 -24.21
N ALA A 89 -15.12 -11.14 -24.99
CA ALA A 89 -14.12 -10.33 -25.68
C ALA A 89 -13.25 -9.53 -24.71
N SER A 90 -13.87 -8.86 -23.73
CA SER A 90 -13.18 -8.15 -22.64
C SER A 90 -12.34 -9.10 -21.78
N TYR A 91 -12.81 -10.33 -21.53
CA TYR A 91 -12.00 -11.36 -20.88
C TYR A 91 -10.75 -11.73 -21.67
N GLN A 92 -10.86 -11.95 -22.98
CA GLN A 92 -9.70 -12.22 -23.84
C GLN A 92 -8.73 -11.04 -23.89
N SER A 93 -9.25 -9.81 -23.92
CA SER A 93 -8.44 -8.59 -23.90
C SER A 93 -7.67 -8.42 -22.58
N HIS A 94 -8.33 -8.73 -21.45
CA HIS A 94 -7.69 -8.77 -20.15
C HIS A 94 -6.56 -9.80 -20.09
N LEU A 95 -6.81 -11.05 -20.52
CA LEU A 95 -5.77 -12.09 -20.58
C LEU A 95 -4.59 -11.65 -21.45
N SER A 96 -4.87 -11.04 -22.60
CA SER A 96 -3.84 -10.49 -23.50
C SER A 96 -3.01 -9.41 -22.81
N SER A 97 -3.65 -8.56 -21.99
CA SER A 97 -2.98 -7.52 -21.20
C SER A 97 -2.09 -8.12 -20.10
N VAL A 98 -2.54 -9.18 -19.42
CA VAL A 98 -1.74 -9.93 -18.43
C VAL A 98 -0.49 -10.54 -19.08
N LEU A 99 -0.64 -11.21 -20.23
CA LEU A 99 0.49 -11.81 -20.94
C LEU A 99 1.46 -10.75 -21.48
N ARG A 100 0.94 -9.63 -21.99
CA ARG A 100 1.76 -8.49 -22.40
C ARG A 100 2.55 -7.91 -21.24
N PHE A 101 1.93 -7.80 -20.06
CA PHE A 101 2.62 -7.34 -18.86
C PHE A 101 3.74 -8.31 -18.44
N SER A 102 3.50 -9.62 -18.44
CA SER A 102 4.55 -10.63 -18.18
C SER A 102 5.74 -10.50 -19.15
N SER A 103 5.45 -10.32 -20.45
CA SER A 103 6.48 -10.09 -21.46
C SER A 103 7.23 -8.77 -21.23
N TRP A 104 6.49 -7.69 -20.90
CA TRP A 104 7.08 -6.40 -20.58
C TRP A 104 8.01 -6.48 -19.37
N CYS A 105 7.63 -7.19 -18.30
CA CYS A 105 8.50 -7.42 -17.14
C CYS A 105 9.82 -8.08 -17.58
N SER A 106 9.72 -9.16 -18.35
CA SER A 106 10.88 -9.90 -18.85
C SER A 106 11.80 -9.02 -19.71
N ASN A 107 11.23 -8.25 -20.63
CA ASN A 107 11.96 -7.31 -21.50
C ASN A 107 12.61 -6.15 -20.72
N ASN A 108 12.13 -5.87 -19.51
CA ASN A 108 12.66 -4.82 -18.64
C ASN A 108 13.52 -5.36 -17.50
N PHE A 109 13.97 -6.61 -17.59
CA PHE A 109 14.78 -7.29 -16.57
C PHE A 109 14.10 -7.33 -15.18
N LEU A 110 12.78 -7.43 -15.18
CA LEU A 110 11.95 -7.59 -13.98
C LEU A 110 11.42 -9.02 -13.93
N HIS A 111 11.59 -9.68 -12.79
CA HIS A 111 11.07 -11.02 -12.57
C HIS A 111 9.69 -10.95 -11.91
N LEU A 112 8.64 -11.36 -12.63
CA LEU A 112 7.29 -11.44 -12.09
C LEU A 112 7.18 -12.63 -11.13
N ASN A 113 6.90 -12.38 -9.84
CA ASN A 113 6.74 -13.43 -8.86
C ASN A 113 5.29 -13.96 -8.86
N ILE A 114 5.04 -15.02 -9.64
CA ILE A 114 3.71 -15.59 -9.82
C ILE A 114 3.15 -16.15 -8.50
N SER A 115 3.98 -16.76 -7.65
CA SER A 115 3.54 -17.29 -6.35
C SER A 115 2.99 -16.21 -5.39
N LYS A 116 3.48 -14.97 -5.52
CA LYS A 116 2.98 -13.81 -4.76
C LYS A 116 1.85 -13.07 -5.47
N THR A 117 1.65 -13.32 -6.77
CA THR A 117 0.59 -12.70 -7.57
C THR A 117 -0.75 -13.33 -7.18
N LYS A 118 -1.74 -12.51 -6.89
CA LYS A 118 -3.10 -12.95 -6.52
C LYS A 118 -4.10 -12.40 -7.52
N GLU A 119 -5.12 -13.20 -7.81
CA GLU A 119 -6.26 -12.82 -8.63
C GLU A 119 -7.51 -12.77 -7.76
N MET A 120 -8.24 -11.65 -7.77
CA MET A 120 -9.53 -11.52 -7.11
C MET A 120 -10.59 -11.24 -8.18
N CYS A 121 -11.50 -12.18 -8.38
CA CYS A 121 -12.62 -12.01 -9.30
C CYS A 121 -13.85 -11.53 -8.53
N ILE A 122 -14.31 -10.29 -8.78
CA ILE A 122 -15.49 -9.68 -8.16
C ILE A 122 -16.76 -10.00 -8.99
N ASP A 123 -17.02 -11.29 -9.22
CA ASP A 123 -18.23 -11.83 -9.84
C ASP A 123 -18.34 -13.35 -9.57
N PHE A 124 -19.30 -14.05 -10.15
CA PHE A 124 -19.49 -15.50 -10.02
C PHE A 124 -18.55 -16.35 -10.89
N ARG A 125 -17.70 -15.72 -11.73
CA ARG A 125 -16.76 -16.44 -12.61
C ARG A 125 -15.65 -17.11 -11.80
N ARG A 126 -15.16 -18.24 -12.32
CA ARG A 126 -14.09 -19.07 -11.71
C ARG A 126 -12.99 -19.44 -12.71
N ASN A 127 -12.83 -18.65 -13.76
CA ASN A 127 -11.81 -18.89 -14.78
C ASN A 127 -10.44 -18.57 -14.20
N ARG A 128 -9.51 -19.52 -14.22
CA ARG A 128 -8.16 -19.33 -13.67
C ARG A 128 -7.22 -18.71 -14.70
N THR A 129 -6.59 -17.60 -14.35
CA THR A 129 -5.51 -17.02 -15.15
C THR A 129 -4.23 -17.83 -15.00
N VAL A 130 -3.53 -18.05 -16.11
CA VAL A 130 -2.24 -18.76 -16.15
C VAL A 130 -1.20 -17.82 -16.78
N ILE A 131 -0.07 -17.66 -16.11
CA ILE A 131 1.04 -16.82 -16.57
C ILE A 131 2.27 -17.71 -16.70
N ASN A 132 2.93 -17.72 -17.86
CA ASN A 132 4.13 -18.50 -18.13
C ASN A 132 4.02 -20.00 -17.74
N GLY A 133 2.82 -20.58 -17.87
CA GLY A 133 2.55 -21.98 -17.51
C GLY A 133 2.22 -22.23 -16.03
N GLU A 134 2.30 -21.21 -15.17
CA GLU A 134 1.95 -21.31 -13.75
C GLU A 134 0.56 -20.69 -13.48
N PRO A 135 -0.33 -21.39 -12.76
CA PRO A 135 -1.64 -20.85 -12.40
C PRO A 135 -1.51 -19.75 -11.33
N VAL A 136 -2.23 -18.64 -11.53
CA VAL A 136 -2.33 -17.57 -10.52
C VAL A 136 -3.32 -18.00 -9.44
N GLU A 137 -2.97 -17.76 -8.17
CA GLU A 137 -3.86 -18.08 -7.06
C GLU A 137 -5.07 -17.13 -7.03
N GLN A 138 -6.27 -17.69 -7.10
CA GLN A 138 -7.50 -16.96 -6.87
C GLN A 138 -7.82 -16.87 -5.38
N VAL A 139 -8.11 -15.66 -4.93
CA VAL A 139 -8.38 -15.35 -3.52
C VAL A 139 -9.69 -14.58 -3.37
N ASP A 140 -10.42 -14.88 -2.30
CA ASP A 140 -11.61 -14.11 -1.91
C ASP A 140 -11.25 -12.90 -1.04
N SER A 141 -10.05 -12.87 -0.47
CA SER A 141 -9.54 -11.77 0.34
C SER A 141 -8.01 -11.71 0.26
N PHE A 142 -7.45 -10.51 0.17
CA PHE A 142 -6.00 -10.30 0.27
C PHE A 142 -5.65 -8.92 0.79
N LYS A 143 -4.40 -8.77 1.23
CA LYS A 143 -3.87 -7.49 1.71
C LYS A 143 -3.23 -6.72 0.55
N TYR A 144 -3.75 -5.54 0.25
CA TYR A 144 -3.17 -4.61 -0.72
C TYR A 144 -2.80 -3.29 -0.03
N LEU A 145 -1.51 -2.90 -0.11
CA LEU A 145 -0.99 -1.65 0.46
C LEU A 145 -1.45 -1.36 1.91
N GLY A 146 -1.55 -2.40 2.74
CA GLY A 146 -1.97 -2.25 4.14
C GLY A 146 -3.46 -2.47 4.43
N VAL A 147 -4.31 -2.46 3.41
CA VAL A 147 -5.77 -2.66 3.52
C VAL A 147 -6.13 -4.08 3.13
N MET A 148 -7.06 -4.72 3.85
CA MET A 148 -7.59 -6.03 3.43
C MET A 148 -8.77 -5.77 2.49
N LEU A 149 -8.65 -6.23 1.26
CA LEU A 149 -9.71 -6.22 0.26
C LEU A 149 -10.37 -7.59 0.26
N ASP A 150 -11.70 -7.62 0.30
CA ASP A 150 -12.50 -8.82 0.11
C ASP A 150 -13.34 -8.70 -1.16
N LYS A 151 -13.69 -9.84 -1.76
CA LYS A 151 -14.47 -9.94 -2.99
C LYS A 151 -15.83 -9.25 -2.91
N GLN A 152 -16.40 -9.08 -1.71
CA GLN A 152 -17.65 -8.36 -1.49
C GLN A 152 -17.44 -6.87 -1.24
N LEU A 153 -16.18 -6.40 -1.23
CA LEU A 153 -15.77 -5.03 -0.91
C LEU A 153 -16.39 -4.51 0.40
N SER A 154 -16.57 -5.42 1.37
CA SER A 154 -17.21 -5.12 2.66
C SER A 154 -16.23 -4.55 3.69
N PHE A 155 -14.94 -4.80 3.49
CA PHE A 155 -13.80 -4.47 4.36
C PHE A 155 -13.96 -5.00 5.79
N THR A 156 -14.77 -6.04 5.99
CA THR A 156 -15.07 -6.57 7.33
C THR A 156 -13.82 -7.18 7.97
N GLU A 157 -13.01 -7.88 7.18
CA GLU A 157 -11.73 -8.42 7.63
C GLU A 157 -10.75 -7.31 7.97
N HIS A 158 -10.70 -6.24 7.17
CA HIS A 158 -9.87 -5.07 7.44
C HIS A 158 -10.23 -4.44 8.80
N VAL A 159 -11.51 -4.15 9.03
CA VAL A 159 -12.00 -3.59 10.29
C VAL A 159 -11.69 -4.51 11.47
N THR A 160 -11.79 -5.82 11.29
CA THR A 160 -11.44 -6.80 12.32
C THR A 160 -9.95 -6.77 12.65
N ALA A 161 -9.09 -6.69 11.64
CA ALA A 161 -7.64 -6.58 11.82
C ALA A 161 -7.24 -5.26 12.53
N VAL A 162 -7.82 -4.13 12.12
CA VAL A 162 -7.63 -2.82 12.75
C VAL A 162 -8.10 -2.88 14.20
N GLN A 163 -9.30 -3.39 14.47
CA GLN A 163 -9.84 -3.53 15.82
C GLN A 163 -8.92 -4.37 16.71
N LYS A 164 -8.44 -5.51 16.24
CA LYS A 164 -7.54 -6.38 17.01
C LYS A 164 -6.25 -5.66 17.42
N LYS A 165 -5.59 -4.98 16.46
CA LYS A 165 -4.37 -4.20 16.73
C LYS A 165 -4.63 -3.04 17.68
N SER A 166 -5.74 -2.31 17.48
CA SER A 166 -6.11 -1.19 18.34
C SER A 166 -6.42 -1.65 19.76
N GLN A 167 -7.09 -2.79 19.96
CA GLN A 167 -7.35 -3.32 21.31
C GLN A 167 -6.07 -3.71 22.05
N GLN A 168 -5.08 -4.28 21.35
CA GLN A 168 -3.76 -4.57 21.93
C GLN A 168 -3.08 -3.28 22.44
N ARG A 169 -3.05 -2.23 21.61
CA ARG A 169 -2.47 -0.92 21.97
C ARG A 169 -3.27 -0.25 23.10
N LEU A 170 -4.59 -0.36 23.07
CA LEU A 170 -5.48 0.17 24.09
C LEU A 170 -5.29 -0.51 25.45
N HIS A 171 -4.98 -1.81 25.46
CA HIS A 171 -4.63 -2.51 26.69
C HIS A 171 -3.40 -1.88 27.37
N VAL A 172 -2.37 -1.54 26.60
CA VAL A 172 -1.18 -0.85 27.11
C VAL A 172 -1.55 0.51 27.69
N ILE A 173 -2.35 1.31 26.98
CA ILE A 173 -2.81 2.62 27.48
C ILE A 173 -3.61 2.47 28.78
N ARG A 174 -4.46 1.44 28.91
CA ARG A 174 -5.17 1.16 30.18
C ARG A 174 -4.22 0.84 31.33
N LYS A 175 -3.17 0.06 31.07
CA LYS A 175 -2.16 -0.26 32.08
C LYS A 175 -1.42 1.00 32.53
N LEU A 176 -0.98 1.83 31.59
CA LEU A 176 -0.32 3.10 31.90
C LEU A 176 -1.23 4.04 32.70
N ARG A 177 -2.51 4.10 32.36
CA ARG A 177 -3.50 4.86 33.14
C ARG A 177 -3.60 4.36 34.59
N ALA A 178 -3.56 3.05 34.80
CA ALA A 178 -3.55 2.45 36.14
C ALA A 178 -2.28 2.76 36.94
N PHE A 179 -1.17 3.08 36.26
CA PHE A 179 0.07 3.60 36.85
C PHE A 179 0.10 5.13 36.97
N TYR A 180 -1.07 5.79 36.88
CA TYR A 180 -1.20 7.24 37.05
C TYR A 180 -0.40 8.08 36.05
N VAL A 181 -0.13 7.53 34.85
CA VAL A 181 0.49 8.30 33.78
C VAL A 181 -0.39 9.48 33.36
N ASP A 182 0.24 10.63 33.14
CA ASP A 182 -0.40 11.89 32.78
C ASP A 182 -1.32 11.75 31.53
N PRO A 183 -2.56 12.27 31.58
CA PRO A 183 -3.49 12.26 30.44
C PRO A 183 -2.92 12.80 29.13
N LEU A 184 -2.06 13.82 29.14
CA LEU A 184 -1.49 14.37 27.90
C LEU A 184 -0.51 13.39 27.26
N LEU A 185 0.27 12.68 28.08
CA LEU A 185 1.14 11.61 27.58
C LEU A 185 0.32 10.44 27.03
N LEU A 186 -0.76 10.04 27.70
CA LEU A 186 -1.67 9.00 27.20
C LEU A 186 -2.33 9.41 25.87
N LEU A 187 -2.69 10.68 25.72
CA LEU A 187 -3.18 11.24 24.46
C LEU A 187 -2.11 11.17 23.37
N CYS A 188 -0.86 11.53 23.67
CA CYS A 188 0.26 11.42 22.74
C CYS A 188 0.45 9.97 22.26
N LEU A 189 0.38 9.01 23.19
CA LEU A 189 0.45 7.58 22.88
C LEU A 189 -0.73 7.11 22.01
N TYR A 190 -1.95 7.58 22.29
CA TYR A 190 -3.10 7.31 21.43
C TYR A 190 -2.90 7.86 20.01
N ARG A 191 -2.48 9.11 19.86
CA ARG A 191 -2.29 9.76 18.56
C ARG A 191 -1.15 9.16 17.73
N SER A 192 -0.12 8.65 18.40
CA SER A 192 1.03 8.01 17.73
C SER A 192 0.81 6.52 17.44
N THR A 193 -0.08 5.84 18.19
CA THR A 193 -0.22 4.37 18.09
C THR A 193 -1.62 3.91 17.70
N ILE A 194 -2.72 4.51 18.13
CA ILE A 194 -4.07 4.02 17.78
C ILE A 194 -4.65 4.82 16.62
N GLU A 195 -4.57 6.14 16.67
CA GLU A 195 -5.11 7.02 15.63
C GLU A 195 -4.62 6.65 14.23
N PRO A 196 -3.32 6.38 13.98
CA PRO A 196 -2.85 6.02 12.64
C PRO A 196 -3.43 4.70 12.15
N LEU A 197 -3.80 3.76 13.04
CA LEU A 197 -4.47 2.52 12.62
C LEU A 197 -5.91 2.78 12.15
N LEU A 198 -6.57 3.80 12.69
CA LEU A 198 -7.95 4.14 12.37
C LEU A 198 -8.05 5.04 11.13
N THR A 199 -7.04 5.88 10.91
CA THR A 199 -7.02 6.88 9.84
C THR A 199 -6.30 6.42 8.57
N TYR A 200 -5.39 5.45 8.66
CA TYR A 200 -4.67 4.94 7.51
C TYR A 200 -5.63 4.40 6.44
N CYS A 201 -5.58 4.98 5.23
CA CYS A 201 -6.45 4.65 4.09
C CYS A 201 -7.96 4.71 4.39
N SER A 202 -8.40 5.44 5.43
CA SER A 202 -9.81 5.51 5.82
C SER A 202 -10.71 6.03 4.70
N ILE A 203 -10.21 6.97 3.89
CA ILE A 203 -10.90 7.53 2.73
C ILE A 203 -11.30 6.43 1.74
N CYS A 204 -10.49 5.38 1.60
CA CYS A 204 -10.72 4.30 0.63
C CYS A 204 -11.82 3.32 1.09
N TYR A 205 -11.83 2.92 2.37
CA TYR A 205 -12.73 1.86 2.83
C TYR A 205 -13.92 2.36 3.65
N TYR A 206 -13.79 3.47 4.37
CA TYR A 206 -14.80 3.94 5.32
C TYR A 206 -16.18 4.21 4.66
N PRO A 207 -16.25 4.80 3.46
CA PRO A 207 -17.52 4.97 2.75
C PRO A 207 -18.22 3.65 2.44
N ALA A 208 -17.48 2.58 2.15
CA ALA A 208 -18.03 1.27 1.83
C ALA A 208 -18.46 0.45 3.06
N LEU A 209 -18.09 0.88 4.28
CA LEU A 209 -18.40 0.12 5.49
C LEU A 209 -19.90 0.11 5.83
N SER A 210 -20.38 -1.05 6.26
CA SER A 210 -21.69 -1.17 6.92
C SER A 210 -21.74 -0.34 8.21
N ALA A 211 -22.95 0.07 8.63
CA ALA A 211 -23.16 0.78 9.90
C ALA A 211 -22.56 0.01 11.10
N LYS A 212 -22.69 -1.33 11.09
CA LYS A 212 -22.07 -2.21 12.10
C LYS A 212 -20.55 -2.05 12.15
N ASN A 213 -19.88 -2.07 11.00
CA ASN A 213 -18.43 -1.94 10.92
C ASN A 213 -17.95 -0.53 11.28
N ARG A 214 -18.67 0.52 10.87
CA ARG A 214 -18.38 1.90 11.31
C ARG A 214 -18.48 2.04 12.84
N ASN A 215 -19.54 1.51 13.44
CA ASN A 215 -19.73 1.51 14.89
C ASN A 215 -18.60 0.78 15.64
N ARG A 216 -18.05 -0.30 15.08
CA ARG A 216 -16.90 -1.00 15.66
C ARG A 216 -15.66 -0.11 15.73
N LEU A 217 -15.38 0.67 14.69
CA LEU A 217 -14.26 1.61 14.66
C LEU A 217 -14.50 2.77 15.64
N LEU A 218 -15.69 3.39 15.62
CA LEU A 218 -16.04 4.49 16.53
C LEU A 218 -15.95 4.09 18.01
N LYS A 219 -16.31 2.84 18.33
CA LYS A 219 -16.19 2.32 19.69
C LYS A 219 -14.75 2.35 20.21
N ILE A 220 -13.75 2.18 19.34
CA ILE A 220 -12.33 2.26 19.73
C ILE A 220 -12.00 3.68 20.18
N SER A 221 -12.38 4.69 19.39
CA SER A 221 -12.18 6.10 19.73
C SER A 221 -12.89 6.50 21.01
N HIS A 222 -14.16 6.10 21.17
CA HIS A 222 -14.94 6.38 22.38
C HIS A 222 -14.34 5.75 23.65
N VAL A 223 -13.89 4.51 23.57
CA VAL A 223 -13.26 3.85 24.72
C VAL A 223 -11.90 4.48 25.03
N SER A 224 -11.13 4.87 24.01
CA SER A 224 -9.86 5.57 24.19
C SER A 224 -10.04 6.91 24.92
N ALA A 225 -11.03 7.71 24.50
CA ALA A 225 -11.37 8.96 25.14
C ALA A 225 -11.72 8.79 26.63
N LYS A 226 -12.48 7.74 26.97
CA LYS A 226 -12.82 7.42 28.37
C LYS A 226 -11.60 7.06 29.23
N ILE A 227 -10.60 6.39 28.67
CA ILE A 227 -9.40 5.96 29.40
C ILE A 227 -8.45 7.13 29.66
N ILE A 228 -8.24 7.97 28.64
CA ILE A 228 -7.32 9.11 28.70
C ILE A 228 -7.85 10.18 29.65
N ASP A 229 -9.14 10.48 29.51
CA ASP A 229 -9.95 11.54 30.13
C ASP A 229 -10.71 12.28 29.01
N TRP A 230 -12.04 12.29 29.09
CA TRP A 230 -12.90 12.84 28.03
C TRP A 230 -12.68 14.34 27.83
N PHE A 231 -12.42 15.09 28.90
CA PHE A 231 -12.19 16.53 28.81
C PHE A 231 -10.88 16.84 28.08
N THR A 232 -9.80 16.16 28.47
CA THR A 232 -8.49 16.27 27.80
C THR A 232 -8.57 15.86 26.33
N TYR A 233 -9.26 14.75 26.03
CA TYR A 233 -9.43 14.25 24.66
C TYR A 233 -10.23 15.22 23.76
N THR A 234 -11.36 15.73 24.24
CA THR A 234 -12.22 16.63 23.43
C THR A 234 -11.64 18.02 23.26
N LYS A 235 -10.95 18.56 24.28
CA LYS A 235 -10.18 19.81 24.17
C LYS A 235 -9.10 19.69 23.09
N ALA A 236 -8.41 18.55 23.04
CA ALA A 236 -7.38 18.31 22.03
C ALA A 236 -7.95 18.14 20.61
N LEU A 237 -9.15 17.59 20.44
CA LEU A 237 -9.83 17.53 19.13
C LEU A 237 -10.28 18.92 18.66
N ARG A 238 -10.75 19.77 19.57
CA ARG A 238 -11.16 21.15 19.25
C ARG A 238 -9.97 22.02 18.84
N ASN A 239 -8.81 21.84 19.49
CA ASN A 239 -7.60 22.61 19.22
C ASN A 239 -6.84 22.14 17.98
N ASN A 240 -7.10 20.93 17.47
CA ASN A 240 -6.45 20.35 16.29
C ASN A 240 -7.38 20.29 15.07
N ARG A 241 -8.42 21.13 14.95
CA ARG A 241 -9.14 21.21 13.66
C ARG A 241 -8.11 21.59 12.58
N PRO A 242 -7.80 20.70 11.63
CA PRO A 242 -7.23 21.16 10.38
C PRO A 242 -8.32 22.04 9.76
N CYS A 243 -7.96 23.21 9.24
CA CYS A 243 -8.83 23.91 8.32
C CYS A 243 -9.33 22.92 7.25
N ASN A 244 -10.65 22.86 7.06
CA ASN A 244 -11.38 22.17 6.00
C ASN A 244 -11.56 20.65 6.16
N PHE A 245 -12.55 20.27 6.97
CA PHE A 245 -13.62 19.36 6.52
C PHE A 245 -14.90 19.90 7.15
N GLU A 246 -15.59 20.77 6.42
CA GLU A 246 -16.88 21.29 6.84
C GLU A 246 -17.88 20.14 6.99
N GLU A 247 -18.43 20.03 8.19
CA GLU A 247 -19.78 19.53 8.42
C GLU A 247 -20.74 20.38 7.58
N SER A 248 -21.08 19.93 6.38
CA SER A 248 -22.32 20.31 5.73
C SER A 248 -23.23 19.09 5.62
N SER A 249 -24.40 19.24 6.23
CA SER A 249 -25.62 18.44 6.03
C SER A 249 -25.63 16.98 6.52
N CYS A 250 -25.71 16.78 7.83
CA CYS A 250 -26.48 15.65 8.39
C CYS A 250 -27.12 16.04 9.73
N CYS A 251 -27.85 17.15 9.73
CA CYS A 251 -28.83 17.51 10.76
C CYS A 251 -29.90 18.40 10.11
N ARG A 252 -30.92 17.77 9.52
CA ARG A 252 -32.34 18.17 9.45
C ARG A 252 -33.02 17.38 8.32
N TYR A 253 -34.17 16.82 8.69
CA TYR A 253 -35.01 15.82 8.02
C TYR A 253 -34.47 14.38 8.03
#